data_AF-A0A939I5Z7-F1
#
_entry.id   AF-A0A939I5Z7-F1
#
_cell.length_a   1.000
_cell.length_b   1.000
_cell.length_c   1.000
_cell.angle_alpha   90.00
_cell.angle_beta   90.00
_cell.angle_gamma   90.00
#
_symmetry.space_group_name_H-M   'P 1'
#
loop_
_entity.id
_entity.type
_entity.pdbx_description
1 polymer ?
#
loop_
_entity_poly.entity_id
_entity_poly.type
_entity_poly.pdbx_seq_one_letter_code
_entity_poly.pdbx_strand_id
1 'polypeptide(L)'
;MHAHDHSRTGHGEQADAAHRADRPSRPSRAGAPGPAVFLALQPVVGNAAVARRVRQARAGSGGPASPPVQRALKVGGEDLTKAAEQDPVTVVHEAFAKVSNVPVFDPELKTKINANSAAILKQLDKWILDDAGNLNTPPGRNPPSRPHQVFGTKRQDRAYEDYTDLARALVGWVEAKGERHRERETAEAVQDNPQIEVYLDSLLSKIFFQLDALSRTGGLHKNGTDVQAEIEKELRTGISTLNNGQLGHYQKYFAGLEQTNPRMPKSAIGFDLLGVLQRPRDYSFRDKIIALHDLMEYFGGPRKWIADRAGMELLPEPAPGTNLSTTSVNFDGSRATATTDRGQRPKLPSTRDENEESTKFARRNRIPVWAGASMTTVRMENLAQWAGASAPEREALGWGIFSFWRLDYDHTFELAYHTLHEVMDMVHNFGVDYNPLDRHRGLNAFTLPNLVADVTRTWQSIDRMLAELRGQLTDYQANNQQDPHYDHNVRAAQDAVTKVQDALTRSNDIWRTAEAASEDEQRAALRDSMHLLNSALSALEVLRRLKRPQ
;
A
#
# COMPACT_ATOMS: atom_id res chain seq x y z
N MET A 1 23.20 52.82 -31.34
CA MET A 1 23.78 52.80 -29.97
C MET A 1 24.23 51.37 -29.69
N HIS A 2 25.56 51.20 -29.62
CA HIS A 2 26.38 50.01 -29.30
C HIS A 2 25.94 48.64 -29.87
N ALA A 3 26.45 48.20 -31.03
CA ALA A 3 27.79 47.64 -31.36
C ALA A 3 27.81 46.10 -31.27
N HIS A 4 27.73 45.42 -32.42
CA HIS A 4 28.79 44.67 -33.13
C HIS A 4 29.11 43.30 -32.50
N ASP A 5 28.79 42.15 -33.10
CA ASP A 5 29.20 41.56 -34.39
C ASP A 5 30.56 40.81 -34.34
N HIS A 6 30.60 39.72 -35.12
CA HIS A 6 31.75 38.96 -35.63
C HIS A 6 32.32 37.75 -34.86
N SER A 7 31.91 36.57 -35.37
CA SER A 7 32.76 35.56 -36.02
C SER A 7 34.13 35.20 -35.42
N ARG A 8 34.36 33.89 -35.24
CA ARG A 8 35.63 33.27 -35.68
C ARG A 8 35.48 31.79 -35.99
N THR A 9 35.81 31.49 -37.23
CA THR A 9 36.10 30.18 -37.83
C THR A 9 37.44 29.62 -37.33
N GLY A 10 37.55 28.29 -37.26
CA GLY A 10 38.82 27.57 -37.11
C GLY A 10 38.68 26.11 -37.54
N HIS A 11 39.15 25.82 -38.75
CA HIS A 11 39.26 24.50 -39.36
C HIS A 11 40.53 23.75 -38.91
N GLY A 12 40.46 22.41 -38.95
CA GLY A 12 41.56 21.43 -38.98
C GLY A 12 40.95 20.04 -38.67
N GLU A 13 40.65 19.13 -39.61
CA GLU A 13 41.56 18.25 -40.38
C GLU A 13 42.65 17.62 -39.49
N GLN A 14 42.95 16.32 -39.45
CA GLN A 14 42.66 15.10 -40.22
C GLN A 14 43.05 13.91 -39.29
N ALA A 15 42.28 12.83 -39.26
CA ALA A 15 42.60 11.49 -39.80
C ALA A 15 43.50 10.55 -38.94
N ASP A 16 42.94 9.35 -38.76
CA ASP A 16 43.55 8.02 -38.80
C ASP A 16 44.21 7.30 -37.60
N ALA A 17 43.84 6.01 -37.60
CA ALA A 17 44.60 4.81 -37.22
C ALA A 17 44.57 4.33 -35.76
N ALA A 18 43.67 3.35 -35.55
CA ALA A 18 43.94 2.02 -35.00
C ALA A 18 45.19 1.81 -34.12
N HIS A 19 44.97 1.37 -32.88
CA HIS A 19 45.82 0.33 -32.28
C HIS A 19 45.06 -0.52 -31.25
N ARG A 20 45.25 -1.84 -31.40
CA ARG A 20 44.90 -2.95 -30.51
C ARG A 20 45.73 -2.92 -29.21
N ALA A 21 45.26 -3.72 -28.24
CA ALA A 21 45.92 -4.23 -27.02
C ALA A 21 45.86 -3.24 -25.84
N ASP A 22 45.59 -3.60 -24.58
CA ASP A 22 45.61 -4.89 -23.87
C ASP A 22 44.58 -4.90 -22.73
N ARG A 23 44.03 -6.08 -22.45
CA ARG A 23 43.25 -6.37 -21.23
C ARG A 23 44.21 -6.77 -20.11
N PRO A 24 44.13 -6.19 -18.90
CA PRO A 24 44.64 -6.83 -17.71
C PRO A 24 43.58 -7.74 -17.07
N SER A 25 44.04 -8.96 -16.82
CA SER A 25 43.43 -10.07 -16.11
C SER A 25 42.96 -9.69 -14.70
N ARG A 26 41.75 -10.15 -14.36
CA ARG A 26 41.17 -10.08 -13.02
C ARG A 26 41.56 -11.36 -12.25
N PRO A 27 42.10 -11.28 -11.03
CA PRO A 27 42.49 -12.47 -10.30
C PRO A 27 41.27 -13.19 -9.71
N SER A 28 41.28 -14.51 -9.90
CA SER A 28 40.43 -15.50 -9.27
C SER A 28 40.66 -15.55 -7.76
N ARG A 29 39.57 -15.53 -6.98
CA ARG A 29 39.60 -15.99 -5.57
C ARG A 29 38.53 -17.05 -5.38
N ALA A 30 38.99 -18.26 -5.09
CA ALA A 30 38.19 -19.40 -4.68
C ALA A 30 37.98 -19.39 -3.17
N GLY A 31 36.84 -19.95 -2.73
CA GLY A 31 36.70 -20.62 -1.43
C GLY A 31 35.72 -20.00 -0.43
N ALA A 32 34.46 -20.47 -0.45
CA ALA A 32 33.82 -21.16 0.68
C ALA A 32 32.33 -21.48 0.34
N PRO A 33 31.80 -22.67 0.68
CA PRO A 33 30.42 -23.05 0.38
C PRO A 33 29.45 -22.47 1.41
N GLY A 34 28.62 -21.51 0.99
CA GLY A 34 27.47 -21.04 1.78
C GLY A 34 26.22 -21.90 1.51
N PRO A 35 25.30 -22.01 2.48
CA PRO A 35 24.11 -22.86 2.34
C PRO A 35 23.18 -22.31 1.25
N ALA A 36 22.65 -23.23 0.45
CA ALA A 36 21.72 -22.96 -0.62
C ALA A 36 20.44 -22.28 -0.09
N VAL A 37 20.37 -20.95 -0.20
CA VAL A 37 19.12 -20.20 -0.10
C VAL A 37 18.51 -20.15 -1.49
N PHE A 38 17.64 -21.12 -1.77
CA PHE A 38 16.66 -21.02 -2.86
C PHE A 38 15.61 -19.97 -2.46
N LEU A 39 15.85 -18.70 -2.77
CA LEU A 39 14.80 -17.68 -2.83
C LEU A 39 14.60 -17.30 -4.30
N ALA A 40 13.63 -17.98 -4.90
CA ALA A 40 13.16 -17.68 -6.24
C ALA A 40 12.61 -16.25 -6.26
N LEU A 41 13.30 -15.40 -7.02
CA LEU A 41 12.81 -14.12 -7.52
C LEU A 41 11.46 -14.33 -8.24
N GLN A 42 10.35 -14.10 -7.55
CA GLN A 42 9.05 -13.98 -8.21
C GLN A 42 8.85 -12.52 -8.67
N PRO A 43 8.53 -12.28 -9.95
CA PRO A 43 8.25 -10.94 -10.43
C PRO A 43 6.93 -10.43 -9.83
N VAL A 44 6.99 -9.28 -9.14
CA VAL A 44 5.82 -8.51 -8.73
C VAL A 44 5.18 -7.93 -10.00
N VAL A 45 4.18 -8.64 -10.54
CA VAL A 45 3.45 -8.29 -11.79
C VAL A 45 2.66 -6.97 -11.65
N GLY A 46 2.35 -6.56 -10.41
CA GLY A 46 1.55 -5.37 -10.11
C GLY A 46 1.99 -4.09 -10.83
N ASN A 47 3.24 -3.66 -10.62
CA ASN A 47 3.62 -2.30 -10.98
C ASN A 47 4.29 -2.20 -12.37
N ALA A 48 4.67 -3.34 -12.96
CA ALA A 48 5.15 -3.41 -14.35
C ALA A 48 4.06 -3.06 -15.37
N ALA A 49 2.80 -3.43 -15.09
CA ALA A 49 1.62 -3.08 -15.88
C ALA A 49 1.39 -1.57 -15.95
N VAL A 50 1.41 -0.90 -14.79
CA VAL A 50 1.24 0.57 -14.71
C VAL A 50 2.39 1.29 -15.41
N ALA A 51 3.64 0.83 -15.21
CA ALA A 51 4.81 1.40 -15.85
C ALA A 51 4.79 1.27 -17.39
N ARG A 52 4.15 0.23 -17.93
CA ARG A 52 3.94 0.05 -19.37
C ARG A 52 2.93 1.09 -19.90
N ARG A 53 1.80 1.29 -19.22
CA ARG A 53 0.79 2.27 -19.62
C ARG A 53 1.27 3.71 -19.47
N VAL A 54 2.02 4.02 -18.42
CA VAL A 54 2.68 5.32 -18.23
C VAL A 54 3.69 5.61 -19.37
N ARG A 55 4.40 4.58 -19.86
CA ARG A 55 5.25 4.70 -21.05
C ARG A 55 4.42 4.93 -22.32
N GLN A 56 3.30 4.24 -22.48
CA GLN A 56 2.39 4.43 -23.62
C GLN A 56 1.73 5.83 -23.61
N ALA A 57 1.31 6.34 -22.44
CA ALA A 57 0.77 7.68 -22.28
C ALA A 57 1.81 8.78 -22.57
N ARG A 58 3.08 8.54 -22.25
CA ARG A 58 4.20 9.45 -22.60
C ARG A 58 4.61 9.37 -24.07
N ALA A 59 4.33 8.26 -24.76
CA ALA A 59 4.76 8.02 -26.13
C ALA A 59 3.76 8.50 -27.20
N GLY A 60 2.59 9.04 -26.83
CA GLY A 60 1.62 9.50 -27.83
C GLY A 60 0.59 10.49 -27.30
N SER A 61 0.88 11.79 -27.43
CA SER A 61 -0.09 12.88 -27.21
C SER A 61 -0.88 13.27 -28.48
N GLY A 62 -1.04 12.36 -29.45
CA GLY A 62 -1.73 12.67 -30.71
C GLY A 62 -2.36 11.51 -31.48
N GLY A 63 -2.51 10.32 -30.89
CA GLY A 63 -3.13 9.16 -31.55
C GLY A 63 -4.56 8.87 -31.04
N PRO A 64 -5.43 8.25 -31.88
CA PRO A 64 -6.78 7.86 -31.46
C PRO A 64 -6.71 7.02 -30.19
N ALA A 65 -7.62 7.31 -29.25
CA ALA A 65 -7.71 6.65 -27.96
C ALA A 65 -7.46 5.14 -28.11
N SER A 66 -6.45 4.62 -27.40
CA SER A 66 -6.18 3.18 -27.40
C SER A 66 -7.50 2.46 -27.12
N PRO A 67 -7.85 1.43 -27.92
CA PRO A 67 -9.14 0.76 -27.78
C PRO A 67 -9.33 0.31 -26.33
N PRO A 68 -10.57 0.38 -25.80
CA PRO A 68 -10.86 -0.02 -24.43
C PRO A 68 -10.28 -1.41 -24.19
N VAL A 69 -9.57 -1.57 -23.07
CA VAL A 69 -8.93 -2.84 -22.75
C VAL A 69 -10.03 -3.86 -22.48
N GLN A 70 -10.27 -4.70 -23.48
CA GLN A 70 -11.35 -5.67 -23.49
C GLN A 70 -11.11 -6.70 -22.39
N ARG A 71 -12.16 -6.97 -21.61
CA ARG A 71 -12.14 -8.01 -20.56
C ARG A 71 -11.95 -9.36 -21.24
N ALA A 72 -11.32 -10.30 -20.56
CA ALA A 72 -11.30 -11.69 -21.04
C ALA A 72 -11.73 -12.62 -19.90
N LEU A 73 -12.85 -13.33 -20.10
CA LEU A 73 -13.15 -14.54 -19.36
C LEU A 73 -12.58 -15.73 -20.14
N LYS A 74 -11.52 -16.34 -19.62
CA LYS A 74 -10.87 -17.51 -20.23
C LYS A 74 -11.14 -18.78 -19.43
N VAL A 75 -11.45 -19.89 -20.10
CA VAL A 75 -11.70 -21.19 -19.45
C VAL A 75 -11.07 -22.30 -20.28
N GLY A 76 -10.10 -23.03 -19.73
CA GLY A 76 -9.45 -24.12 -20.48
C GLY A 76 -8.79 -23.67 -21.80
N GLY A 77 -8.37 -22.40 -21.87
CA GLY A 77 -7.81 -21.78 -23.08
C GLY A 77 -8.85 -21.17 -24.04
N GLU A 78 -10.14 -21.42 -23.84
CA GLU A 78 -11.25 -20.78 -24.57
C GLU A 78 -11.41 -19.32 -24.10
N ASP A 79 -11.47 -18.35 -25.03
CA ASP A 79 -11.73 -16.94 -24.72
C ASP A 79 -13.21 -16.62 -24.97
N LEU A 80 -14.01 -16.71 -23.91
CA LEU A 80 -15.46 -16.55 -23.99
C LEU A 80 -15.87 -15.12 -24.34
N THR A 81 -15.09 -14.12 -23.91
CA THR A 81 -15.38 -12.73 -24.26
C THR A 81 -15.19 -12.48 -25.75
N LYS A 82 -14.11 -13.03 -26.33
CA LYS A 82 -13.90 -12.96 -27.78
C LYS A 82 -14.98 -13.73 -28.57
N ALA A 83 -15.36 -14.92 -28.12
CA ALA A 83 -16.42 -15.69 -28.76
C ALA A 83 -17.76 -14.91 -28.77
N ALA A 84 -18.06 -14.20 -27.69
CA ALA A 84 -19.28 -13.42 -27.54
C ALA A 84 -19.36 -12.17 -28.44
N GLU A 85 -18.28 -11.79 -29.14
CA GLU A 85 -18.31 -10.72 -30.15
C GLU A 85 -19.23 -11.07 -31.33
N GLN A 86 -19.35 -12.37 -31.65
CA GLN A 86 -20.16 -12.86 -32.76
C GLN A 86 -21.59 -13.19 -32.34
N ASP A 87 -21.74 -13.91 -31.22
CA ASP A 87 -23.04 -14.31 -30.67
C ASP A 87 -23.03 -14.29 -29.13
N PRO A 88 -23.31 -13.12 -28.51
CA PRO A 88 -23.16 -12.95 -27.07
C PRO A 88 -24.16 -13.79 -26.27
N VAL A 89 -25.38 -13.99 -26.78
CA VAL A 89 -26.44 -14.71 -26.07
C VAL A 89 -26.09 -16.20 -26.04
N THR A 90 -25.76 -16.78 -27.20
CA THR A 90 -25.43 -18.20 -27.29
C THR A 90 -24.22 -18.53 -26.43
N VAL A 91 -23.15 -17.72 -26.49
CA VAL A 91 -21.93 -17.97 -25.69
C VAL A 91 -22.19 -17.95 -24.18
N VAL A 92 -22.99 -17.01 -23.68
CA VAL A 92 -23.35 -16.96 -22.25
C VAL A 92 -24.15 -18.21 -21.84
N HIS A 93 -25.13 -18.63 -22.66
CA HIS A 93 -25.94 -19.81 -22.39
C HIS A 93 -25.14 -21.11 -22.46
N GLU A 94 -24.24 -21.25 -23.44
CA GLU A 94 -23.34 -22.40 -23.55
C GLU A 94 -22.36 -22.47 -22.37
N ALA A 95 -21.78 -21.34 -21.97
CA ALA A 95 -20.92 -21.27 -20.78
C ALA A 95 -21.69 -21.69 -19.53
N PHE A 96 -22.94 -21.23 -19.36
CA PHE A 96 -23.79 -21.64 -18.26
C PHE A 96 -24.15 -23.13 -18.31
N ALA A 97 -24.41 -23.69 -19.48
CA ALA A 97 -24.65 -25.12 -19.64
C ALA A 97 -23.42 -25.95 -19.25
N LYS A 98 -22.21 -25.53 -19.64
CA LYS A 98 -20.95 -26.16 -19.22
C LYS A 98 -20.73 -26.06 -17.71
N VAL A 99 -21.00 -24.89 -17.10
CA VAL A 99 -20.98 -24.71 -15.63
C VAL A 99 -22.00 -25.60 -14.93
N SER A 100 -23.22 -25.73 -15.46
CA SER A 100 -24.30 -26.53 -14.84
C SER A 100 -24.07 -28.04 -14.94
N ASN A 101 -23.25 -28.46 -15.92
CA ASN A 101 -22.93 -29.86 -16.18
C ASN A 101 -21.53 -30.26 -15.68
N VAL A 102 -20.90 -29.46 -14.80
CA VAL A 102 -19.63 -29.86 -14.17
C VAL A 102 -19.76 -31.24 -13.51
N PRO A 103 -18.72 -32.09 -13.59
CA PRO A 103 -18.80 -33.48 -13.13
C PRO A 103 -19.35 -33.64 -11.71
N VAL A 104 -20.13 -34.69 -11.49
CA VAL A 104 -20.90 -34.97 -10.25
C VAL A 104 -20.02 -35.24 -9.01
N PHE A 105 -18.69 -35.19 -9.14
CA PHE A 105 -17.77 -35.41 -8.03
C PHE A 105 -17.91 -34.38 -6.89
N ASP A 106 -18.61 -33.28 -7.11
CA ASP A 106 -19.00 -32.31 -6.08
C ASP A 106 -20.54 -32.07 -6.06
N PRO A 107 -21.31 -32.94 -5.37
CA PRO A 107 -22.77 -32.81 -5.28
C PRO A 107 -23.24 -31.52 -4.60
N GLU A 108 -22.43 -30.98 -3.68
CA GLU A 108 -22.73 -29.72 -2.99
C GLU A 108 -22.65 -28.55 -3.97
N LEU A 109 -21.60 -28.48 -4.78
CA LEU A 109 -21.44 -27.47 -5.81
C LEU A 109 -22.60 -27.51 -6.81
N LYS A 110 -23.00 -28.71 -7.27
CA LYS A 110 -24.15 -28.87 -8.18
C LYS A 110 -25.46 -28.36 -7.56
N THR A 111 -25.69 -28.65 -6.28
CA THR A 111 -26.85 -28.16 -5.54
C THR A 111 -26.85 -26.63 -5.47
N LYS A 112 -25.68 -26.02 -5.17
CA LYS A 112 -25.52 -24.57 -5.13
C LYS A 112 -25.69 -23.91 -6.50
N ILE A 113 -25.20 -24.52 -7.58
CA ILE A 113 -25.41 -24.02 -8.94
C ILE A 113 -26.91 -23.99 -9.24
N ASN A 114 -27.61 -25.10 -9.01
CA ASN A 114 -29.05 -25.19 -9.26
C ASN A 114 -29.82 -24.13 -8.48
N ALA A 115 -29.53 -23.99 -7.18
CA ALA A 115 -30.16 -23.01 -6.30
C ALA A 115 -29.90 -21.55 -6.71
N ASN A 116 -28.80 -21.28 -7.43
CA ASN A 116 -28.38 -19.94 -7.83
C ASN A 116 -28.39 -19.71 -9.35
N SER A 117 -29.02 -20.58 -10.13
CA SER A 117 -28.95 -20.62 -11.60
C SER A 117 -29.14 -19.25 -12.27
N ALA A 118 -30.22 -18.54 -11.93
CA ALA A 118 -30.52 -17.23 -12.50
C ALA A 118 -29.47 -16.16 -12.14
N ALA A 119 -28.94 -16.19 -10.92
CA ALA A 119 -27.92 -15.26 -10.46
C ALA A 119 -26.56 -15.56 -11.10
N ILE A 120 -26.21 -16.83 -11.29
CA ILE A 120 -25.00 -17.28 -11.98
C ILE A 120 -25.06 -16.88 -13.45
N LEU A 121 -26.16 -17.15 -14.15
CA LEU A 121 -26.34 -16.75 -15.55
C LEU A 121 -26.17 -15.24 -15.72
N LYS A 122 -26.81 -14.44 -14.84
CA LYS A 122 -26.63 -12.98 -14.81
C LYS A 122 -25.19 -12.56 -14.52
N GLN A 123 -24.44 -13.33 -13.73
CA GLN A 123 -23.05 -13.01 -13.43
C GLN A 123 -22.10 -13.37 -14.58
N LEU A 124 -22.37 -14.47 -15.30
CA LEU A 124 -21.68 -14.84 -16.53
C LEU A 124 -21.90 -13.78 -17.62
N ASP A 125 -23.15 -13.37 -17.84
CA ASP A 125 -23.50 -12.25 -18.72
C ASP A 125 -22.63 -11.01 -18.44
N LYS A 126 -22.52 -10.61 -17.16
CA LYS A 126 -21.64 -9.50 -16.75
C LYS A 126 -20.15 -9.76 -16.96
N TRP A 127 -19.66 -10.98 -16.70
CA TRP A 127 -18.24 -11.28 -16.86
C TRP A 127 -17.80 -11.33 -18.31
N ILE A 128 -18.71 -11.78 -19.20
CA ILE A 128 -18.45 -11.94 -20.62
C ILE A 128 -18.71 -10.63 -21.38
N LEU A 129 -19.81 -9.92 -21.09
CA LEU A 129 -20.33 -8.87 -21.96
C LEU A 129 -20.13 -7.43 -21.47
N ASP A 130 -20.02 -7.16 -20.16
CA ASP A 130 -19.87 -5.78 -19.68
C ASP A 130 -18.55 -5.17 -20.22
N ASP A 131 -18.61 -3.96 -20.77
CA ASP A 131 -17.43 -3.22 -21.24
C ASP A 131 -16.78 -2.47 -20.06
N ALA A 132 -15.46 -2.50 -19.86
CA ALA A 132 -14.78 -1.85 -18.71
C ALA A 132 -14.64 -0.33 -18.92
N GLY A 133 -14.80 0.47 -17.86
CA GLY A 133 -14.68 1.92 -17.95
C GLY A 133 -15.90 2.62 -18.56
N ASN A 134 -16.89 1.87 -19.04
CA ASN A 134 -18.08 2.45 -19.62
C ASN A 134 -18.90 3.17 -18.54
N LEU A 135 -19.08 4.47 -18.71
CA LEU A 135 -19.89 5.33 -17.84
C LEU A 135 -21.39 5.24 -18.18
N ASN A 136 -21.72 4.79 -19.38
CA ASN A 136 -23.07 4.65 -19.89
C ASN A 136 -23.47 3.18 -19.98
N THR A 137 -24.74 2.91 -19.80
CA THR A 137 -25.30 1.61 -20.16
C THR A 137 -25.48 1.56 -21.68
N PRO A 138 -24.94 0.57 -22.41
CA PRO A 138 -25.26 0.40 -23.82
C PRO A 138 -26.78 0.28 -24.03
N PRO A 139 -27.38 0.95 -25.03
CA PRO A 139 -28.81 0.84 -25.31
C PRO A 139 -29.19 -0.63 -25.57
N GLY A 140 -30.32 -1.08 -25.03
CA GLY A 140 -30.85 -2.45 -25.25
C GLY A 140 -30.29 -3.55 -24.33
N ARG A 141 -29.36 -3.23 -23.41
CA ARG A 141 -28.98 -4.15 -22.32
C ARG A 141 -29.74 -3.80 -21.05
N ASN A 142 -30.08 -4.82 -20.24
CA ASN A 142 -30.55 -4.60 -18.88
C ASN A 142 -29.58 -3.64 -18.19
N PRO A 143 -30.05 -2.56 -17.52
CA PRO A 143 -29.15 -1.60 -16.92
C PRO A 143 -28.18 -2.35 -16.00
N PRO A 144 -26.87 -2.38 -16.31
CA PRO A 144 -25.89 -2.93 -15.42
C PRO A 144 -26.05 -2.24 -14.06
N SER A 145 -25.60 -2.94 -13.02
CA SER A 145 -25.33 -2.31 -11.74
C SER A 145 -24.69 -0.94 -11.97
N ARG A 146 -25.29 0.12 -11.39
CA ARG A 146 -24.89 1.51 -11.63
C ARG A 146 -23.37 1.62 -11.70
N PRO A 147 -22.79 2.09 -12.83
CA PRO A 147 -21.36 2.20 -12.98
C PRO A 147 -20.78 3.12 -11.90
N HIS A 148 -19.49 2.96 -11.61
CA HIS A 148 -18.81 3.89 -10.72
C HIS A 148 -18.85 5.29 -11.33
N GLN A 149 -19.10 6.30 -10.50
CA GLN A 149 -19.31 7.67 -10.99
C GLN A 149 -18.06 8.23 -11.69
N VAL A 150 -16.88 7.83 -11.20
CA VAL A 150 -15.58 8.29 -11.70
C VAL A 150 -15.01 7.35 -12.76
N PHE A 151 -15.05 6.04 -12.52
CA PHE A 151 -14.29 5.05 -13.30
C PHE A 151 -15.17 4.16 -14.19
N GLY A 152 -16.49 4.32 -14.14
CA GLY A 152 -17.38 3.45 -14.89
C GLY A 152 -17.46 2.02 -14.33
N THR A 153 -17.78 1.09 -15.20
CA THR A 153 -17.86 -0.35 -14.93
C THR A 153 -16.48 -0.98 -14.65
N LYS A 154 -16.43 -1.97 -13.75
CA LYS A 154 -15.19 -2.64 -13.31
C LYS A 154 -14.62 -3.57 -14.37
N ARG A 155 -13.31 -3.54 -14.62
CA ARG A 155 -12.60 -4.58 -15.39
C ARG A 155 -12.61 -5.90 -14.61
N GLN A 156 -12.81 -7.01 -15.31
CA GLN A 156 -12.93 -8.34 -14.70
C GLN A 156 -12.21 -9.41 -15.52
N ASP A 157 -10.91 -9.22 -15.71
CA ASP A 157 -10.07 -10.22 -16.38
C ASP A 157 -9.95 -11.45 -15.49
N ARG A 158 -10.51 -12.55 -15.98
CA ARG A 158 -10.67 -13.80 -15.24
C ARG A 158 -10.21 -14.96 -16.09
N ALA A 159 -9.48 -15.89 -15.49
CA ALA A 159 -9.11 -17.11 -16.17
C ALA A 159 -9.09 -18.33 -15.26
N TYR A 160 -9.82 -19.34 -15.69
CA TYR A 160 -9.99 -20.60 -14.99
C TYR A 160 -9.41 -21.73 -15.83
N GLU A 161 -8.87 -22.74 -15.17
CA GLU A 161 -8.30 -23.91 -15.86
C GLU A 161 -9.39 -24.75 -16.52
N ASP A 162 -10.53 -24.87 -15.86
CA ASP A 162 -11.68 -25.58 -16.38
C ASP A 162 -13.00 -24.95 -15.91
N TYR A 163 -14.11 -25.54 -16.34
CA TYR A 163 -15.44 -25.10 -15.95
C TYR A 163 -15.80 -25.42 -14.49
N THR A 164 -15.08 -26.34 -13.82
CA THR A 164 -15.26 -26.62 -12.40
C THR A 164 -14.75 -25.46 -11.55
N ASP A 165 -13.57 -24.94 -11.85
CA ASP A 165 -13.01 -23.75 -11.22
C ASP A 165 -13.89 -22.52 -11.49
N LEU A 166 -14.34 -22.33 -12.74
CA LEU A 166 -15.29 -21.27 -13.06
C LEU A 166 -16.58 -21.40 -12.22
N ALA A 167 -17.11 -22.62 -12.08
CA ALA A 167 -18.33 -22.88 -11.30
C ALA A 167 -18.15 -22.53 -9.82
N ARG A 168 -17.04 -22.94 -9.19
CA ARG A 168 -16.70 -22.57 -7.80
C ARG A 168 -16.59 -21.06 -7.62
N ALA A 169 -15.92 -20.39 -8.56
CA ALA A 169 -15.77 -18.94 -8.53
C ALA A 169 -17.12 -18.21 -8.66
N LEU A 170 -17.99 -18.66 -9.58
CA LEU A 170 -19.32 -18.09 -9.79
C LEU A 170 -20.21 -18.27 -8.57
N VAL A 171 -20.30 -19.50 -8.04
CA VAL A 171 -21.08 -19.81 -6.83
C VAL A 171 -20.60 -18.94 -5.67
N GLY A 172 -19.29 -18.94 -5.40
CA GLY A 172 -18.73 -18.13 -4.31
C GLY A 172 -18.99 -16.64 -4.47
N TRP A 173 -18.90 -16.10 -5.69
CA TRP A 173 -19.15 -14.69 -5.96
C TRP A 173 -20.62 -14.30 -5.81
N VAL A 174 -21.53 -15.20 -6.19
CA VAL A 174 -22.98 -15.02 -6.04
C VAL A 174 -23.39 -15.13 -4.57
N GLU A 175 -22.91 -16.14 -3.84
CA GLU A 175 -23.22 -16.32 -2.42
C GLU A 175 -22.64 -15.20 -1.54
N ALA A 176 -21.46 -14.68 -1.88
CA ALA A 176 -20.84 -13.55 -1.18
C ALA A 176 -21.42 -12.18 -1.57
N LYS A 177 -22.51 -12.12 -2.35
CA LYS A 177 -23.07 -10.83 -2.82
C LYS A 177 -23.46 -9.89 -1.67
N GLY A 178 -24.13 -10.40 -0.64
CA GLY A 178 -24.52 -9.60 0.53
C GLY A 178 -23.30 -8.99 1.22
N GLU A 179 -22.26 -9.79 1.43
CA GLU A 179 -21.01 -9.36 2.05
C GLU A 179 -20.26 -8.33 1.20
N ARG A 180 -20.29 -8.44 -0.14
CA ARG A 180 -19.71 -7.42 -1.03
C ARG A 180 -20.43 -6.07 -0.95
N HIS A 181 -21.72 -6.06 -0.64
CA HIS A 181 -22.45 -4.81 -0.40
C HIS A 181 -22.05 -4.20 0.95
N ARG A 182 -22.00 -5.03 2.01
CA ARG A 182 -21.50 -4.61 3.32
C ARG A 182 -20.06 -4.09 3.29
N GLU A 183 -19.18 -4.70 2.49
CA GLU A 183 -17.83 -4.17 2.28
C GLU A 183 -17.86 -2.74 1.72
N ARG A 184 -18.78 -2.43 0.81
CA ARG A 184 -18.89 -1.05 0.31
C ARG A 184 -19.33 -0.08 1.41
N GLU A 185 -20.39 -0.43 2.15
CA GLU A 185 -20.90 0.39 3.25
C GLU A 185 -19.83 0.60 4.33
N THR A 186 -19.04 -0.46 4.60
CA THR A 186 -17.92 -0.42 5.53
C THR A 186 -16.81 0.50 5.03
N ALA A 187 -16.46 0.43 3.74
CA ALA A 187 -15.46 1.31 3.16
C ALA A 187 -15.87 2.79 3.25
N GLU A 188 -17.15 3.09 2.99
CA GLU A 188 -17.72 4.44 3.12
C GLU A 188 -17.64 4.89 4.59
N ALA A 189 -18.06 4.04 5.54
CA ALA A 189 -17.96 4.32 6.97
C ALA A 189 -16.51 4.52 7.46
N VAL A 190 -15.54 3.81 6.89
CA VAL A 190 -14.11 3.98 7.21
C VAL A 190 -13.59 5.32 6.72
N GLN A 191 -13.95 5.73 5.50
CA GLN A 191 -13.52 7.00 4.92
C GLN A 191 -14.12 8.19 5.70
N ASP A 192 -15.34 8.02 6.20
CA ASP A 192 -16.03 9.03 7.00
C ASP A 192 -15.67 8.96 8.50
N ASN A 193 -14.81 8.03 8.94
CA ASN A 193 -14.42 7.89 10.34
C ASN A 193 -13.24 8.81 10.69
N PRO A 194 -13.45 9.86 11.49
CA PRO A 194 -12.42 10.84 11.80
C PRO A 194 -11.33 10.32 12.74
N GLN A 195 -11.61 9.30 13.55
CA GLN A 195 -10.61 8.66 14.42
C GLN A 195 -9.60 7.87 13.60
N ILE A 196 -10.03 7.16 12.55
CA ILE A 196 -9.11 6.49 11.60
C ILE A 196 -8.16 7.53 10.99
N GLU A 197 -8.68 8.70 10.60
CA GLU A 197 -7.83 9.78 10.09
C GLU A 197 -6.77 10.26 11.10
N VAL A 198 -7.11 10.36 12.40
CA VAL A 198 -6.13 10.73 13.44
C VAL A 198 -4.97 9.74 13.48
N TYR A 199 -5.28 8.44 13.42
CA TYR A 199 -4.23 7.41 13.43
C TYR A 199 -3.38 7.42 12.15
N LEU A 200 -3.98 7.72 10.98
CA LEU A 200 -3.23 7.91 9.74
C LEU A 200 -2.30 9.14 9.82
N ASP A 201 -2.76 10.25 10.41
CA ASP A 201 -1.95 11.44 10.66
C ASP A 201 -0.76 11.13 11.59
N SER A 202 -1.02 10.35 12.64
CA SER A 202 0.00 9.88 13.56
C SER A 202 1.05 9.02 12.85
N LEU A 203 0.62 8.05 12.04
CA LEU A 203 1.51 7.18 11.28
C LEU A 203 2.42 7.98 10.33
N LEU A 204 1.86 8.90 9.55
CA LEU A 204 2.64 9.77 8.65
C LEU A 204 3.66 10.62 9.42
N SER A 205 3.25 11.18 10.57
CA SER A 205 4.16 11.91 11.45
C SER A 205 5.28 11.02 11.99
N LYS A 206 5.00 9.76 12.35
CA LYS A 206 6.04 8.81 12.78
C LYS A 206 7.03 8.47 11.68
N ILE A 207 6.56 8.31 10.44
CA ILE A 207 7.45 8.12 9.29
C ILE A 207 8.38 9.33 9.13
N PHE A 208 7.85 10.55 9.25
CA PHE A 208 8.65 11.78 9.22
C PHE A 208 9.75 11.76 10.30
N PHE A 209 9.36 11.50 11.55
CA PHE A 209 10.29 11.51 12.67
C PHE A 209 11.28 10.35 12.66
N GLN A 210 10.95 9.22 12.02
CA GLN A 210 11.87 8.12 11.79
C GLN A 210 13.00 8.53 10.84
N LEU A 211 12.72 9.35 9.82
CA LEU A 211 13.75 9.87 8.90
C LEU A 211 14.69 10.84 9.63
N ASP A 212 14.14 11.75 10.43
CA ASP A 212 14.92 12.66 11.27
C ASP A 212 15.79 11.89 12.28
N ALA A 213 15.25 10.85 12.92
CA ALA A 213 16.03 10.00 13.83
C ALA A 213 17.19 9.28 13.13
N LEU A 214 16.95 8.71 11.94
CA LEU A 214 17.99 8.04 11.17
C LEU A 214 19.11 8.98 10.75
N SER A 215 18.79 10.23 10.39
CA SER A 215 19.80 11.25 10.12
C SER A 215 20.69 11.48 11.34
N ARG A 216 20.07 11.79 12.49
CA ARG A 216 20.80 12.14 13.72
C ARG A 216 21.68 11.02 14.25
N THR A 217 21.32 9.77 13.98
CA THR A 217 22.11 8.60 14.43
C THR A 217 23.12 8.13 13.39
N GLY A 218 23.37 8.89 12.31
CA GLY A 218 24.28 8.51 11.23
C GLY A 218 23.80 7.31 10.41
N GLY A 219 22.52 6.93 10.54
CA GLY A 219 21.90 5.83 9.80
C GLY A 219 21.66 6.15 8.33
N LEU A 220 21.84 7.41 7.92
CA LEU A 220 21.69 7.89 6.54
C LEU A 220 23.03 8.18 5.85
N HIS A 221 24.13 7.58 6.29
CA HIS A 221 25.39 7.67 5.56
C HIS A 221 25.52 6.54 4.52
N LYS A 222 25.57 6.89 3.24
CA LYS A 222 25.98 5.99 2.15
C LYS A 222 27.31 6.47 1.60
N ASN A 223 28.34 5.62 1.68
CA ASN A 223 29.70 5.93 1.22
C ASN A 223 30.26 7.24 1.81
N GLY A 224 29.95 7.55 3.08
CA GLY A 224 30.41 8.76 3.76
C GLY A 224 29.66 10.04 3.39
N THR A 225 28.62 9.96 2.55
CA THR A 225 27.74 11.10 2.23
C THR A 225 26.48 11.00 3.07
N ASP A 226 26.12 12.09 3.75
CA ASP A 226 24.80 12.24 4.37
C ASP A 226 23.73 12.35 3.28
N VAL A 227 22.88 11.33 3.15
CA VAL A 227 21.82 11.30 2.13
C VAL A 227 20.53 11.96 2.58
N GLN A 228 20.43 12.54 3.79
CA GLN A 228 19.20 13.16 4.26
C GLN A 228 18.74 14.29 3.34
N ALA A 229 19.64 15.22 3.01
CA ALA A 229 19.30 16.36 2.16
C ALA A 229 18.81 15.93 0.77
N GLU A 230 19.34 14.81 0.26
CA GLU A 230 18.87 14.20 -0.97
C GLU A 230 17.47 13.60 -0.80
N ILE A 231 17.23 12.83 0.26
CA ILE A 231 15.91 12.26 0.57
C ILE A 231 14.86 13.35 0.69
N GLU A 232 15.12 14.41 1.46
CA GLU A 232 14.18 15.52 1.62
C GLU A 232 13.89 16.23 0.29
N LYS A 233 14.92 16.44 -0.53
CA LYS A 233 14.76 17.02 -1.88
C LYS A 233 13.94 16.12 -2.79
N GLU A 234 14.21 14.82 -2.81
CA GLU A 234 13.46 13.84 -3.61
C GLU A 234 12.00 13.74 -3.18
N LEU A 235 11.73 13.69 -1.87
CA LEU A 235 10.37 13.64 -1.33
C LEU A 235 9.59 14.93 -1.55
N ARG A 236 10.27 16.09 -1.57
CA ARG A 236 9.63 17.40 -1.81
C ARG A 236 9.31 17.65 -3.29
N THR A 237 10.17 17.17 -4.19
CA THR A 237 10.04 17.44 -5.63
C THR A 237 9.43 16.29 -6.41
N GLY A 238 9.43 15.08 -5.85
CA GLY A 238 9.10 13.86 -6.56
C GLY A 238 10.08 13.53 -7.69
N ILE A 239 11.31 14.04 -7.65
CA ILE A 239 12.34 13.81 -8.67
C ILE A 239 13.58 13.22 -8.00
N SER A 240 14.07 12.09 -8.52
CA SER A 240 15.31 11.45 -8.08
C SER A 240 16.52 12.38 -8.25
N THR A 241 17.37 12.49 -7.23
CA THR A 241 18.67 13.18 -7.34
C THR A 241 19.71 12.35 -8.08
N LEU A 242 19.51 11.03 -8.17
CA LEU A 242 20.49 10.11 -8.75
C LEU A 242 20.41 10.02 -10.29
N ASN A 243 19.20 10.16 -10.85
CA ASN A 243 18.99 10.01 -12.31
C ASN A 243 17.90 10.93 -12.89
N ASN A 244 17.41 11.92 -12.13
CA ASN A 244 16.33 12.84 -12.54
C ASN A 244 15.01 12.14 -12.95
N GLY A 245 14.81 10.88 -12.57
CA GLY A 245 13.58 10.14 -12.80
C GLY A 245 12.45 10.60 -11.87
N GLN A 246 11.23 10.68 -12.41
CA GLN A 246 10.03 10.98 -11.62
C GLN A 246 9.72 9.83 -10.65
N LEU A 247 9.58 10.18 -9.37
CA LEU A 247 9.15 9.34 -8.25
C LEU A 247 7.63 9.46 -8.03
N GLY A 248 7.07 8.65 -7.13
CA GLY A 248 5.64 8.67 -6.81
C GLY A 248 4.80 8.01 -7.89
N HIS A 249 4.74 6.67 -7.86
CA HIS A 249 4.10 5.89 -8.91
C HIS A 249 2.58 6.11 -8.95
N TYR A 250 1.93 6.09 -7.79
CA TYR A 250 0.50 6.30 -7.66
C TYR A 250 0.14 7.75 -7.89
N GLN A 251 0.91 8.70 -7.35
CA GLN A 251 0.70 10.12 -7.64
C GLN A 251 0.76 10.40 -9.14
N LYS A 252 1.76 9.85 -9.85
CA LYS A 252 1.86 9.99 -11.30
C LYS A 252 0.66 9.40 -12.02
N TYR A 253 0.17 8.25 -11.57
CA TYR A 253 -1.02 7.62 -12.13
C TYR A 253 -2.26 8.51 -11.97
N PHE A 254 -2.54 8.96 -10.75
CA PHE A 254 -3.71 9.77 -10.44
C PHE A 254 -3.62 11.18 -11.05
N ALA A 255 -2.45 11.81 -11.08
CA ALA A 255 -2.26 13.07 -11.78
C ALA A 255 -2.60 12.97 -13.27
N GLY A 256 -2.26 11.85 -13.93
CA GLY A 256 -2.64 11.59 -15.32
C GLY A 256 -4.15 11.37 -15.48
N LEU A 257 -4.79 10.67 -14.53
CA LEU A 257 -6.25 10.52 -14.52
C LEU A 257 -6.97 11.86 -14.29
N GLU A 258 -6.49 12.71 -13.39
CA GLU A 258 -7.06 14.03 -13.12
C GLU A 258 -7.01 14.96 -14.33
N GLN A 259 -6.00 14.81 -15.19
CA GLN A 259 -5.90 15.54 -16.46
C GLN A 259 -6.89 15.05 -17.52
N THR A 260 -7.28 13.78 -17.47
CA THR A 260 -8.08 13.12 -18.51
C THR A 260 -9.53 12.84 -18.10
N ASN A 261 -9.84 12.89 -16.80
CA ASN A 261 -11.14 12.60 -16.24
C ASN A 261 -11.58 13.75 -15.31
N PRO A 262 -12.50 14.64 -15.75
CA PRO A 262 -12.94 15.79 -14.97
C PRO A 262 -13.73 15.41 -13.71
N ARG A 263 -14.15 14.14 -13.57
CA ARG A 263 -14.83 13.64 -12.37
C ARG A 263 -13.85 13.19 -11.28
N MET A 264 -12.57 13.08 -11.60
CA MET A 264 -11.55 12.67 -10.65
C MET A 264 -11.25 13.82 -9.70
N PRO A 265 -11.38 13.64 -8.36
CA PRO A 265 -10.95 14.66 -7.41
C PRO A 265 -9.44 14.90 -7.56
N LYS A 266 -9.03 16.18 -7.55
CA LYS A 266 -7.61 16.54 -7.62
C LYS A 266 -6.91 16.17 -6.32
N SER A 267 -5.77 15.50 -6.41
CA SER A 267 -4.90 15.24 -5.27
C SER A 267 -4.20 16.52 -4.82
N ALA A 268 -4.16 16.77 -3.51
CA ALA A 268 -3.44 17.91 -2.95
C ALA A 268 -1.92 17.67 -2.83
N ILE A 269 -1.43 16.44 -3.07
CA ILE A 269 -0.03 16.08 -2.83
C ILE A 269 0.93 16.83 -3.74
N GLY A 270 0.59 16.95 -5.04
CA GLY A 270 1.43 17.69 -5.99
C GLY A 270 2.88 17.21 -6.10
N PHE A 271 3.14 15.91 -5.85
CA PHE A 271 4.48 15.31 -5.74
C PHE A 271 5.30 15.70 -4.50
N ASP A 272 4.74 16.49 -3.57
CA ASP A 272 5.36 16.86 -2.29
C ASP A 272 4.98 15.86 -1.19
N LEU A 273 5.58 14.66 -1.25
CA LEU A 273 5.44 13.63 -0.20
C LEU A 273 5.97 14.13 1.16
N LEU A 274 6.98 14.99 1.16
CA LEU A 274 7.49 15.58 2.39
C LEU A 274 6.44 16.49 3.05
N GLY A 275 5.69 17.26 2.27
CA GLY A 275 4.56 18.05 2.73
C GLY A 275 3.50 17.19 3.44
N VAL A 276 3.16 16.02 2.89
CA VAL A 276 2.22 15.07 3.50
C VAL A 276 2.75 14.54 4.83
N LEU A 277 4.04 14.21 4.90
CA LEU A 277 4.70 13.75 6.13
C LEU A 277 4.73 14.84 7.21
N GLN A 278 4.97 16.09 6.84
CA GLN A 278 5.09 17.22 7.77
C GLN A 278 3.74 17.73 8.27
N ARG A 279 2.70 17.69 7.43
CA ARG A 279 1.38 18.26 7.72
C ARG A 279 0.26 17.34 7.23
N PRO A 280 0.18 16.10 7.73
CA PRO A 280 -0.75 15.10 7.18
C PRO A 280 -2.22 15.52 7.27
N ARG A 281 -2.57 16.33 8.27
CA ARG A 281 -3.93 16.89 8.45
C ARG A 281 -4.42 17.79 7.30
N ASP A 282 -3.50 18.33 6.49
CA ASP A 282 -3.83 19.21 5.37
C ASP A 282 -4.23 18.41 4.11
N TYR A 283 -4.15 17.08 4.17
CA TYR A 283 -4.39 16.17 3.05
C TYR A 283 -5.62 15.29 3.30
N SER A 284 -6.31 14.92 2.23
CA SER A 284 -7.47 14.04 2.32
C SER A 284 -7.09 12.62 2.74
N PHE A 285 -8.05 11.85 3.27
CA PHE A 285 -7.91 10.41 3.48
C PHE A 285 -7.27 9.69 2.27
N ARG A 286 -7.81 9.95 1.07
CA ARG A 286 -7.31 9.37 -0.20
C ARG A 286 -5.84 9.74 -0.44
N ASP A 287 -5.48 11.01 -0.25
CA ASP A 287 -4.11 11.49 -0.44
C ASP A 287 -3.13 10.81 0.54
N LYS A 288 -3.53 10.61 1.79
CA LYS A 288 -2.72 9.91 2.81
C LYS A 288 -2.42 8.47 2.37
N ILE A 289 -3.40 7.74 1.86
CA ILE A 289 -3.19 6.35 1.37
C ILE A 289 -2.31 6.32 0.12
N ILE A 290 -2.50 7.26 -0.82
CA ILE A 290 -1.62 7.41 -2.00
C ILE A 290 -0.17 7.70 -1.57
N ALA A 291 0.02 8.60 -0.61
CA ALA A 291 1.34 8.94 -0.09
C ALA A 291 2.00 7.74 0.59
N LEU A 292 1.29 7.02 1.45
CA LEU A 292 1.80 5.80 2.12
C LEU A 292 2.18 4.71 1.11
N HIS A 293 1.40 4.55 0.04
CA HIS A 293 1.74 3.65 -1.05
C HIS A 293 3.06 4.07 -1.72
N ASP A 294 3.21 5.34 -2.08
CA ASP A 294 4.42 5.81 -2.75
C ASP A 294 5.64 5.81 -1.82
N LEU A 295 5.46 6.05 -0.51
CA LEU A 295 6.53 5.98 0.49
C LEU A 295 7.05 4.56 0.68
N MET A 296 6.19 3.52 0.70
CA MET A 296 6.66 2.13 0.81
C MET A 296 7.49 1.72 -0.42
N GLU A 297 7.18 2.28 -1.59
CA GLU A 297 7.96 2.07 -2.81
C GLU A 297 9.26 2.87 -2.75
N TYR A 298 9.20 4.12 -2.28
CA TYR A 298 10.35 5.00 -2.16
C TYR A 298 11.42 4.42 -1.22
N PHE A 299 11.05 3.88 -0.06
CA PHE A 299 12.03 3.33 0.89
C PHE A 299 12.41 1.87 0.64
N GLY A 300 11.61 1.12 -0.12
CA GLY A 300 11.87 -0.30 -0.42
C GLY A 300 13.09 -0.53 -1.32
N GLY A 301 13.34 -1.80 -1.65
CA GLY A 301 14.45 -2.20 -2.52
C GLY A 301 14.35 -1.71 -3.99
N PRO A 302 15.38 -1.96 -4.81
CA PRO A 302 15.40 -1.61 -6.22
C PRO A 302 14.30 -2.32 -7.02
N ARG A 303 13.66 -1.60 -7.94
CA ARG A 303 12.63 -2.14 -8.85
C ARG A 303 12.75 -1.55 -10.24
N LYS A 304 12.54 -2.36 -11.26
CA LYS A 304 12.73 -1.98 -12.68
C LYS A 304 11.86 -0.81 -13.17
N TRP A 305 10.81 -0.44 -12.43
CA TRP A 305 9.87 0.64 -12.79
C TRP A 305 9.95 1.86 -11.88
N ILE A 306 10.77 1.82 -10.83
CA ILE A 306 11.01 2.94 -9.93
C ILE A 306 12.41 3.46 -10.26
N ALA A 307 12.55 4.78 -10.39
CA ALA A 307 13.87 5.38 -10.52
C ALA A 307 14.73 5.05 -9.28
N ASP A 308 16.04 4.94 -9.47
CA ASP A 308 16.99 4.96 -8.35
C ASP A 308 16.77 6.21 -7.52
N ARG A 309 16.92 6.12 -6.21
CA ARG A 309 16.55 7.15 -5.24
C ARG A 309 17.39 7.02 -3.99
N ALA A 310 17.62 8.14 -3.31
CA ALA A 310 18.46 8.20 -2.12
C ALA A 310 17.94 7.28 -1.00
N GLY A 311 16.62 7.27 -0.79
CA GLY A 311 15.96 6.48 0.26
C GLY A 311 15.81 4.98 -0.01
N MET A 312 16.27 4.47 -1.15
CA MET A 312 16.18 3.05 -1.49
C MET A 312 16.89 2.18 -0.44
N GLU A 313 16.31 1.02 -0.13
CA GLU A 313 16.81 0.04 0.85
C GLU A 313 16.80 0.50 2.33
N LEU A 314 16.21 1.66 2.65
CA LEU A 314 16.03 2.07 4.05
C LEU A 314 14.92 1.29 4.75
N LEU A 315 13.91 0.84 4.00
CA LEU A 315 12.87 -0.05 4.49
C LEU A 315 13.35 -1.51 4.34
N PRO A 316 13.54 -2.25 5.45
CA PRO A 316 13.90 -3.67 5.37
C PRO A 316 12.81 -4.46 4.64
N GLU A 317 13.19 -5.58 4.02
CA GLU A 317 12.20 -6.50 3.45
C GLU A 317 11.28 -7.06 4.55
N PRO A 318 9.99 -7.30 4.25
CA PRO A 318 9.07 -7.90 5.21
C PRO A 318 9.61 -9.21 5.78
N ALA A 319 9.51 -9.37 7.09
CA ALA A 319 9.97 -10.59 7.77
C ALA A 319 9.22 -11.84 7.25
N PRO A 320 9.86 -13.03 7.24
CA PRO A 320 9.16 -14.27 6.94
C PRO A 320 7.90 -14.45 7.80
N GLY A 321 6.79 -14.90 7.20
CA GLY A 321 5.52 -15.08 7.89
C GLY A 321 4.61 -13.84 7.92
N THR A 322 5.05 -12.70 7.38
CA THR A 322 4.20 -11.50 7.24
C THR A 322 3.18 -11.58 6.09
N ASN A 323 3.24 -12.63 5.28
CA ASN A 323 2.43 -12.83 4.07
C ASN A 323 1.59 -14.11 4.12
N LEU A 324 1.09 -14.47 5.30
CA LEU A 324 0.28 -15.67 5.51
C LEU A 324 -1.21 -15.39 5.23
N SER A 325 -1.82 -16.27 4.44
CA SER A 325 -3.26 -16.31 4.16
C SER A 325 -3.95 -17.35 5.03
N THR A 326 -5.10 -17.02 5.63
CA THR A 326 -5.89 -17.94 6.46
C THR A 326 -6.45 -19.10 5.63
N THR A 327 -6.27 -20.33 6.13
CA THR A 327 -6.83 -21.57 5.55
C THR A 327 -7.86 -22.25 6.45
N SER A 328 -7.84 -21.96 7.75
CA SER A 328 -8.89 -22.35 8.69
C SER A 328 -8.88 -21.47 9.94
N VAL A 329 -9.99 -21.48 10.67
CA VAL A 329 -10.17 -20.73 11.93
C VAL A 329 -10.69 -21.66 13.03
N ASN A 330 -10.39 -21.32 14.27
CA ASN A 330 -10.98 -21.94 15.45
C ASN A 330 -12.45 -21.49 15.61
N PHE A 331 -13.16 -22.07 16.59
CA PHE A 331 -14.56 -21.74 16.86
C PHE A 331 -14.77 -20.27 17.24
N ASP A 332 -13.79 -19.64 17.90
CA ASP A 332 -13.81 -18.21 18.22
C ASP A 332 -13.47 -17.30 17.02
N GLY A 333 -13.16 -17.89 15.86
CA GLY A 333 -12.78 -17.21 14.63
C GLY A 333 -11.31 -16.76 14.58
N SER A 334 -10.50 -17.07 15.60
CA SER A 334 -9.04 -16.90 15.51
C SER A 334 -8.44 -17.82 14.46
N ARG A 335 -7.37 -17.38 13.79
CA ARG A 335 -6.69 -18.18 12.75
C ARG A 335 -6.13 -19.47 13.37
N ALA A 336 -6.53 -20.63 12.81
CA ALA A 336 -6.03 -21.94 13.22
C ALA A 336 -4.90 -22.44 12.31
N THR A 337 -5.04 -22.27 10.99
CA THR A 337 -3.99 -22.62 10.02
C THR A 337 -3.85 -21.54 8.95
N ALA A 338 -2.65 -21.47 8.34
CA ALA A 338 -2.31 -20.49 7.32
C ALA A 338 -1.40 -21.10 6.23
N THR A 339 -1.33 -20.44 5.07
CA THR A 339 -0.42 -20.75 3.96
C THR A 339 0.32 -19.50 3.49
N THR A 340 1.53 -19.64 2.95
CA THR A 340 2.22 -18.56 2.23
C THR A 340 1.70 -18.38 0.80
N ASP A 341 0.86 -19.30 0.33
CA ASP A 341 0.18 -19.13 -0.95
C ASP A 341 -0.81 -17.95 -0.88
N ARG A 342 -0.79 -17.13 -1.93
CA ARG A 342 -1.63 -15.92 -2.03
C ARG A 342 -3.04 -16.24 -2.51
N GLY A 343 -3.31 -17.51 -2.80
CA GLY A 343 -4.36 -18.06 -3.64
C GLY A 343 -4.50 -17.33 -4.96
N GLN A 344 -3.37 -16.97 -5.57
CA GLN A 344 -3.28 -16.31 -6.88
C GLN A 344 -2.76 -17.29 -7.92
N ARG A 345 -3.33 -17.26 -9.13
CA ARG A 345 -2.76 -18.00 -10.25
C ARG A 345 -1.46 -17.33 -10.72
N PRO A 346 -0.31 -18.04 -10.80
CA PRO A 346 0.98 -17.43 -11.14
C PRO A 346 1.02 -16.68 -12.48
N LYS A 347 0.28 -17.20 -13.48
CA LYS A 347 0.23 -16.60 -14.83
C LYS A 347 -0.77 -15.46 -14.93
N LEU A 348 -1.76 -15.39 -14.04
CA LEU A 348 -2.88 -14.46 -14.09
C LEU A 348 -3.23 -14.00 -12.66
N PRO A 349 -2.41 -13.08 -12.10
CA PRO A 349 -2.51 -12.68 -10.69
C PRO A 349 -3.80 -11.92 -10.35
N SER A 350 -4.62 -11.56 -11.35
CA SER A 350 -5.96 -10.98 -11.19
C SER A 350 -7.06 -12.04 -10.98
N THR A 351 -6.73 -13.33 -11.02
CA THR A 351 -7.69 -14.43 -10.79
C THR A 351 -7.26 -15.31 -9.63
N ARG A 352 -8.21 -15.59 -8.73
CA ARG A 352 -8.06 -16.59 -7.67
C ARG A 352 -7.75 -17.97 -8.24
N ASP A 353 -6.88 -18.70 -7.54
CA ASP A 353 -6.81 -20.15 -7.70
C ASP A 353 -7.89 -20.79 -6.82
N GLU A 354 -8.88 -21.46 -7.43
CA GLU A 354 -10.00 -22.08 -6.71
C GLU A 354 -9.64 -23.41 -6.04
N ASN A 355 -8.45 -23.95 -6.32
CA ASN A 355 -7.93 -25.16 -5.69
C ASN A 355 -7.09 -24.87 -4.44
N GLU A 356 -6.73 -23.60 -4.21
CA GLU A 356 -5.98 -23.17 -3.04
C GLU A 356 -6.82 -23.18 -1.76
N GLU A 357 -6.22 -23.64 -0.66
CA GLU A 357 -6.92 -23.81 0.62
C GLU A 357 -7.47 -22.49 1.18
N SER A 358 -6.75 -21.37 0.96
CA SER A 358 -7.22 -20.05 1.37
C SER A 358 -8.46 -19.60 0.56
N THR A 359 -8.53 -19.98 -0.72
CA THR A 359 -9.72 -19.73 -1.54
C THR A 359 -10.87 -20.61 -1.09
N LYS A 360 -10.66 -21.92 -0.91
CA LYS A 360 -11.70 -22.84 -0.41
C LYS A 360 -12.25 -22.41 0.95
N PHE A 361 -11.38 -21.95 1.85
CA PHE A 361 -11.77 -21.35 3.12
C PHE A 361 -12.72 -20.17 2.93
N ALA A 362 -12.34 -19.20 2.09
CA ALA A 362 -13.18 -18.04 1.81
C ALA A 362 -14.53 -18.44 1.20
N ARG A 363 -14.54 -19.38 0.25
CA ARG A 363 -15.76 -19.88 -0.41
C ARG A 363 -16.73 -20.52 0.59
N ARG A 364 -16.24 -21.41 1.46
CA ARG A 364 -17.06 -22.08 2.50
C ARG A 364 -17.72 -21.09 3.46
N ASN A 365 -17.06 -19.98 3.73
CA ASN A 365 -17.52 -18.95 4.67
C ASN A 365 -18.18 -17.74 3.99
N ARG A 366 -18.49 -17.83 2.69
CA ARG A 366 -19.09 -16.74 1.87
C ARG A 366 -18.30 -15.43 1.96
N ILE A 367 -16.98 -15.51 2.11
CA ILE A 367 -16.10 -14.35 2.22
C ILE A 367 -15.81 -13.82 0.81
N PRO A 368 -16.00 -12.51 0.55
CA PRO A 368 -15.62 -11.91 -0.71
C PRO A 368 -14.11 -12.04 -0.96
N VAL A 369 -13.74 -12.62 -2.10
CA VAL A 369 -12.35 -12.70 -2.58
C VAL A 369 -12.30 -12.51 -4.08
N TRP A 370 -11.23 -11.91 -4.57
CA TRP A 370 -10.98 -11.68 -5.99
C TRP A 370 -9.51 -11.79 -6.38
N ALA A 371 -8.65 -10.93 -5.82
CA ALA A 371 -7.27 -10.83 -6.26
C ALA A 371 -6.36 -11.82 -5.53
N GLY A 372 -6.73 -12.31 -4.34
CA GLY A 372 -5.82 -13.00 -3.42
C GLY A 372 -5.09 -12.05 -2.47
N ALA A 373 -4.19 -12.59 -1.66
CA ALA A 373 -3.50 -11.86 -0.59
C ALA A 373 -2.77 -10.60 -1.08
N SER A 374 -2.98 -9.47 -0.39
CA SER A 374 -2.43 -8.18 -0.80
C SER A 374 -0.99 -7.95 -0.33
N MET A 375 -0.03 -8.19 -1.23
CA MET A 375 1.38 -7.85 -0.96
C MET A 375 1.63 -6.34 -0.90
N THR A 376 0.73 -5.52 -1.45
CA THR A 376 0.77 -4.07 -1.23
C THR A 376 0.47 -3.76 0.24
N THR A 377 -0.56 -4.38 0.82
CA THR A 377 -0.83 -4.26 2.26
C THR A 377 0.36 -4.71 3.10
N VAL A 378 0.95 -5.89 2.84
CA VAL A 378 2.14 -6.39 3.58
C VAL A 378 3.28 -5.36 3.59
N ARG A 379 3.56 -4.71 2.45
CA ARG A 379 4.65 -3.73 2.35
C ARG A 379 4.33 -2.39 3.02
N MET A 380 3.07 -1.95 2.98
CA MET A 380 2.62 -0.76 3.69
C MET A 380 2.60 -0.97 5.20
N GLU A 381 2.18 -2.15 5.67
CA GLU A 381 2.27 -2.54 7.08
C GLU A 381 3.72 -2.67 7.55
N ASN A 382 4.61 -3.17 6.70
CA ASN A 382 6.04 -3.21 6.99
C ASN A 382 6.65 -1.80 7.12
N LEU A 383 6.21 -0.84 6.28
CA LEU A 383 6.57 0.58 6.45
C LEU A 383 6.06 1.13 7.80
N ALA A 384 4.81 0.82 8.15
CA ALA A 384 4.24 1.25 9.43
C ALA A 384 4.99 0.65 10.62
N GLN A 385 5.30 -0.65 10.59
CA GLN A 385 6.09 -1.32 11.62
C GLN A 385 7.50 -0.73 11.72
N TRP A 386 8.17 -0.46 10.59
CA TRP A 386 9.48 0.19 10.55
C TRP A 386 9.47 1.59 11.17
N ALA A 387 8.37 2.33 11.02
CA ALA A 387 8.17 3.64 11.65
C ALA A 387 7.73 3.55 13.13
N GLY A 388 7.58 2.36 13.70
CA GLY A 388 7.13 2.19 15.10
C GLY A 388 5.63 2.43 15.29
N ALA A 389 4.81 2.09 14.30
CA ALA A 389 3.36 2.18 14.42
C ALA A 389 2.83 1.27 15.54
N SER A 390 1.83 1.75 16.27
CA SER A 390 1.06 0.97 17.25
C SER A 390 0.09 0.02 16.55
N ALA A 391 -0.52 -0.91 17.29
CA ALA A 391 -1.54 -1.79 16.71
C ALA A 391 -2.77 -1.02 16.18
N PRO A 392 -3.33 -0.02 16.88
CA PRO A 392 -4.40 0.82 16.33
C PRO A 392 -4.01 1.60 15.07
N GLU A 393 -2.77 2.08 14.95
CA GLU A 393 -2.29 2.76 13.75
C GLU A 393 -2.15 1.82 12.55
N ARG A 394 -1.67 0.60 12.77
CA ARG A 394 -1.62 -0.46 11.74
C ARG A 394 -3.02 -0.91 11.35
N GLU A 395 -3.92 -1.04 12.31
CA GLU A 395 -5.31 -1.37 12.01
C GLU A 395 -6.00 -0.25 11.20
N ALA A 396 -5.79 1.02 11.57
CA ALA A 396 -6.28 2.18 10.81
C ALA A 396 -5.73 2.19 9.37
N LEU A 397 -4.45 1.84 9.20
CA LEU A 397 -3.84 1.66 7.89
C LEU A 397 -4.52 0.54 7.09
N GLY A 398 -4.77 -0.61 7.71
CA GLY A 398 -5.50 -1.73 7.11
C GLY A 398 -6.87 -1.33 6.59
N TRP A 399 -7.69 -0.69 7.44
CA TRP A 399 -8.99 -0.13 7.06
C TRP A 399 -8.84 0.92 5.95
N GLY A 400 -7.84 1.78 6.07
CA GLY A 400 -7.43 2.79 5.10
C GLY A 400 -7.23 2.22 3.70
N ILE A 401 -6.39 1.20 3.61
CA ILE A 401 -6.05 0.50 2.37
C ILE A 401 -7.30 -0.16 1.78
N PHE A 402 -8.08 -0.87 2.60
CA PHE A 402 -9.32 -1.50 2.14
C PHE A 402 -10.31 -0.48 1.57
N SER A 403 -10.57 0.62 2.28
CA SER A 403 -11.51 1.64 1.85
C SER A 403 -11.06 2.26 0.52
N PHE A 404 -9.77 2.60 0.41
CA PHE A 404 -9.17 3.09 -0.82
C PHE A 404 -9.35 2.11 -2.00
N TRP A 405 -9.07 0.82 -1.81
CA TRP A 405 -9.29 -0.20 -2.86
C TRP A 405 -10.74 -0.28 -3.29
N ARG A 406 -11.67 -0.07 -2.35
CA ARG A 406 -13.09 -0.25 -2.59
C ARG A 406 -13.73 0.95 -3.30
N LEU A 407 -13.28 2.16 -2.97
CA LEU A 407 -13.92 3.41 -3.37
C LEU A 407 -13.08 4.23 -4.37
N ASP A 408 -11.79 4.37 -4.13
CA ASP A 408 -10.93 5.32 -4.86
C ASP A 408 -10.01 4.67 -5.89
N TYR A 409 -9.82 3.36 -5.82
CA TYR A 409 -8.97 2.66 -6.77
C TYR A 409 -9.61 2.54 -8.15
N ASP A 410 -8.81 2.78 -9.18
CA ASP A 410 -9.24 2.61 -10.56
C ASP A 410 -9.37 1.12 -10.91
N HIS A 411 -10.58 0.60 -10.74
CA HIS A 411 -10.93 -0.78 -11.10
C HIS A 411 -11.01 -1.04 -12.62
N THR A 412 -10.67 -0.07 -13.48
CA THR A 412 -10.48 -0.30 -14.92
C THR A 412 -9.04 -0.70 -15.23
N PHE A 413 -8.14 -0.50 -14.27
CA PHE A 413 -6.74 -0.82 -14.40
C PHE A 413 -6.50 -2.35 -14.52
N GLU A 414 -5.34 -2.76 -15.05
CA GLU A 414 -4.97 -4.18 -15.26
C GLU A 414 -4.93 -5.01 -13.98
N LEU A 415 -4.86 -4.37 -12.83
CA LEU A 415 -4.75 -5.05 -11.55
C LEU A 415 -6.12 -5.14 -10.88
N ALA A 416 -6.35 -6.30 -10.27
CA ALA A 416 -7.51 -6.49 -9.42
C ALA A 416 -7.35 -5.69 -8.10
N TYR A 417 -8.44 -5.09 -7.64
CA TYR A 417 -8.52 -4.53 -6.29
C TYR A 417 -8.61 -5.67 -5.25
N HIS A 418 -8.21 -5.38 -4.02
CA HIS A 418 -8.28 -6.34 -2.92
C HIS A 418 -9.56 -6.18 -2.09
N THR A 419 -10.20 -7.28 -1.73
CA THR A 419 -11.39 -7.28 -0.83
C THR A 419 -11.00 -7.02 0.63
N LEU A 420 -11.99 -6.86 1.52
CA LEU A 420 -11.74 -6.63 2.95
C LEU A 420 -10.86 -7.73 3.53
N HIS A 421 -11.22 -8.98 3.26
CA HIS A 421 -10.49 -10.13 3.77
C HIS A 421 -9.05 -10.17 3.24
N GLU A 422 -8.83 -9.87 1.96
CA GLU A 422 -7.50 -9.92 1.34
C GLU A 422 -6.54 -8.85 1.89
N VAL A 423 -7.09 -7.76 2.44
CA VAL A 423 -6.36 -6.71 3.15
C VAL A 423 -6.18 -7.08 4.61
N MET A 424 -7.26 -7.23 5.36
CA MET A 424 -7.20 -7.40 6.82
C MET A 424 -6.53 -8.70 7.26
N ASP A 425 -6.57 -9.76 6.44
CA ASP A 425 -5.84 -11.00 6.71
C ASP A 425 -4.32 -10.84 6.61
N MET A 426 -3.85 -9.88 5.80
CA MET A 426 -2.43 -9.51 5.76
C MET A 426 -2.07 -8.64 6.96
N VAL A 427 -2.93 -7.69 7.32
CA VAL A 427 -2.74 -6.81 8.49
C VAL A 427 -2.68 -7.62 9.79
N HIS A 428 -3.43 -8.73 9.86
CA HIS A 428 -3.37 -9.68 10.98
C HIS A 428 -1.95 -10.20 11.26
N ASN A 429 -1.14 -10.39 10.21
CA ASN A 429 0.25 -10.85 10.36
C ASN A 429 1.15 -9.82 11.08
N PHE A 430 0.68 -8.59 11.24
CA PHE A 430 1.34 -7.49 11.96
C PHE A 430 0.72 -7.25 13.34
N GLY A 431 0.01 -8.25 13.89
CA GLY A 431 -0.51 -8.24 15.26
C GLY A 431 -1.80 -7.44 15.44
N VAL A 432 -2.52 -7.14 14.36
CA VAL A 432 -3.87 -6.58 14.41
C VAL A 432 -4.88 -7.70 14.62
N ASP A 433 -5.86 -7.51 15.49
CA ASP A 433 -6.94 -8.48 15.67
C ASP A 433 -7.84 -8.50 14.44
N TYR A 434 -7.94 -9.65 13.78
CA TYR A 434 -8.81 -9.85 12.64
C TYR A 434 -9.46 -11.21 12.72
N ASN A 435 -10.78 -11.22 12.61
CA ASN A 435 -11.59 -12.42 12.63
C ASN A 435 -12.28 -12.60 11.26
N PRO A 436 -11.92 -13.60 10.46
CA PRO A 436 -12.56 -13.84 9.15
C PRO A 436 -14.07 -14.13 9.23
N LEU A 437 -14.58 -14.57 10.39
CA LEU A 437 -16.00 -14.83 10.62
C LEU A 437 -16.75 -13.59 11.13
N ASP A 438 -16.05 -12.65 11.76
CA ASP A 438 -16.54 -11.33 12.16
C ASP A 438 -15.61 -10.23 11.63
N ARG A 439 -15.65 -10.02 10.31
CA ARG A 439 -14.67 -9.22 9.57
C ARG A 439 -14.69 -7.73 9.91
N HIS A 440 -15.74 -7.27 10.59
CA HIS A 440 -15.95 -5.87 10.93
C HIS A 440 -15.63 -5.57 12.39
N ARG A 441 -15.30 -6.59 13.20
CA ARG A 441 -15.10 -6.48 14.65
C ARG A 441 -14.19 -5.32 15.06
N GLY A 442 -13.05 -5.21 14.40
CA GLY A 442 -12.01 -4.23 14.71
C GLY A 442 -12.43 -2.78 14.44
N LEU A 443 -13.32 -2.55 13.47
CA LEU A 443 -13.76 -1.20 13.11
C LEU A 443 -14.45 -0.47 14.27
N ASN A 444 -15.19 -1.21 15.11
CA ASN A 444 -15.87 -0.66 16.27
C ASN A 444 -14.92 -0.15 17.36
N ALA A 445 -13.61 -0.43 17.27
CA ALA A 445 -12.62 0.11 18.18
C ALA A 445 -12.28 1.58 17.87
N PHE A 446 -12.54 2.08 16.67
CA PHE A 446 -12.27 3.46 16.26
C PHE A 446 -13.34 4.43 16.76
N THR A 447 -13.32 4.66 18.06
CA THR A 447 -14.21 5.59 18.77
C THR A 447 -13.40 6.66 19.50
N LEU A 448 -14.01 7.80 19.78
CA LEU A 448 -13.35 8.87 20.53
C LEU A 448 -12.83 8.41 21.91
N PRO A 449 -13.59 7.67 22.75
CA PRO A 449 -13.07 7.21 24.03
C PRO A 449 -11.83 6.33 23.92
N ASN A 450 -11.77 5.44 22.92
CA ASN A 450 -10.60 4.60 22.71
C ASN A 450 -9.39 5.42 22.23
N LEU A 451 -9.61 6.39 21.33
CA LEU A 451 -8.55 7.31 20.90
C LEU A 451 -7.99 8.10 22.08
N VAL A 452 -8.85 8.62 22.95
CA VAL A 452 -8.44 9.33 24.19
C VAL A 452 -7.62 8.40 25.09
N ALA A 453 -8.06 7.16 25.27
CA ALA A 453 -7.34 6.18 26.08
C ALA A 453 -5.96 5.87 25.48
N ASP A 454 -5.85 5.78 24.16
CA ASP A 454 -4.59 5.53 23.44
C ASP A 454 -3.60 6.70 23.58
N VAL A 455 -4.08 7.94 23.39
CA VAL A 455 -3.29 9.16 23.58
C VAL A 455 -2.80 9.24 25.02
N THR A 456 -3.68 8.96 25.99
CA THR A 456 -3.33 8.95 27.42
C THR A 456 -2.26 7.89 27.73
N ARG A 457 -2.38 6.67 27.20
CA ARG A 457 -1.37 5.61 27.39
C ARG A 457 -0.02 5.99 26.78
N THR A 458 -0.04 6.60 25.60
CA THR A 458 1.18 7.10 24.93
C THR A 458 1.84 8.19 25.77
N TRP A 459 1.07 9.17 26.24
CA TRP A 459 1.55 10.24 27.14
C TRP A 459 2.20 9.67 28.40
N GLN A 460 1.52 8.76 29.11
CA GLN A 460 2.04 8.11 30.31
C GLN A 460 3.32 7.30 30.03
N SER A 461 3.41 6.67 28.86
CA SER A 461 4.61 5.94 28.46
C SER A 461 5.79 6.88 28.26
N ILE A 462 5.59 8.01 27.58
CA ILE A 462 6.63 9.02 27.35
C ILE A 462 7.08 9.64 28.67
N ASP A 463 6.15 9.97 29.57
CA ASP A 463 6.46 10.51 30.90
C ASP A 463 7.34 9.56 31.72
N ARG A 464 7.00 8.26 31.75
CA ARG A 464 7.86 7.24 32.38
C ARG A 464 9.25 7.16 31.75
N MET A 465 9.33 7.16 30.41
CA MET A 465 10.61 7.14 29.70
C MET A 465 11.46 8.39 29.97
N LEU A 466 10.81 9.55 30.10
CA LEU A 466 11.47 10.80 30.45
C LEU A 466 12.03 10.77 31.88
N ALA A 467 11.26 10.24 32.84
CA ALA A 467 11.70 10.07 34.22
C ALA A 467 12.92 9.12 34.32
N GLU A 468 12.88 7.99 33.61
CA GLU A 468 14.00 7.06 33.52
C GLU A 468 15.24 7.74 32.92
N LEU A 469 15.07 8.48 31.82
CA LEU A 469 16.17 9.15 31.14
C LEU A 469 16.80 10.25 32.01
N ARG A 470 16.00 10.98 32.80
CA ARG A 470 16.49 11.96 33.79
C ARG A 470 17.36 11.28 34.84
N GLY A 471 16.90 10.16 35.42
CA GLY A 471 17.70 9.40 36.38
C GLY A 471 19.04 8.95 35.80
N GLN A 472 19.00 8.36 34.59
CA GLN A 472 20.21 7.93 33.91
C GLN A 472 21.15 9.10 33.52
N LEU A 473 20.60 10.28 33.22
CA LEU A 473 21.40 11.47 32.95
C LEU A 473 22.10 11.97 34.22
N THR A 474 21.40 11.98 35.36
CA THR A 474 22.00 12.29 36.66
C THR A 474 23.12 11.31 37.00
N ASP A 475 22.92 10.01 36.78
CA ASP A 475 23.96 8.99 36.99
C ASP A 475 25.16 9.19 36.06
N TYR A 476 24.92 9.49 34.78
CA TYR A 476 26.01 9.78 33.83
C TYR A 476 26.80 11.02 34.26
N GLN A 477 26.11 12.07 34.68
CA GLN A 477 26.71 13.32 35.19
C GLN A 477 27.60 13.09 36.42
N ALA A 478 27.17 12.20 37.33
CA ALA A 478 27.94 11.87 38.52
C ALA A 478 29.21 11.06 38.20
N ASN A 479 29.16 10.20 37.19
CA ASN A 479 30.19 9.17 36.98
C ASN A 479 31.15 9.43 35.81
N ASN A 480 30.86 10.36 34.89
CA ASN A 480 31.60 10.48 33.62
C ASN A 480 32.23 11.87 33.39
N GLN A 481 32.51 12.64 34.44
CA GLN A 481 33.11 13.97 34.31
C GLN A 481 34.48 13.99 33.61
N GLN A 482 35.14 12.83 33.49
CA GLN A 482 36.41 12.66 32.79
C GLN A 482 36.26 12.35 31.30
N ASP A 483 35.05 12.12 30.79
CA ASP A 483 34.80 11.87 29.37
C ASP A 483 35.05 13.15 28.55
N PRO A 484 35.95 13.14 27.55
CA PRO A 484 36.24 14.32 26.73
C PRO A 484 35.02 14.84 25.93
N HIS A 485 33.97 14.03 25.77
CA HIS A 485 32.70 14.41 25.14
C HIS A 485 31.58 14.70 26.15
N TYR A 486 31.86 14.65 27.46
CA TYR A 486 30.89 14.80 28.55
C TYR A 486 29.95 16.00 28.35
N ASP A 487 30.52 17.19 28.20
CA ASP A 487 29.76 18.44 28.09
C ASP A 487 28.83 18.47 26.87
N HIS A 488 29.27 17.90 25.74
CA HIS A 488 28.45 17.85 24.53
C HIS A 488 27.28 16.88 24.71
N ASN A 489 27.56 15.67 25.21
CA ASN A 489 26.55 14.62 25.42
C ASN A 489 25.51 15.03 26.47
N VAL A 490 25.96 15.65 27.57
CA VAL A 490 25.08 16.15 28.62
C VAL A 490 24.17 17.26 28.10
N ARG A 491 24.70 18.26 27.37
CA ARG A 491 23.88 19.34 26.80
C ARG A 491 22.85 18.81 25.80
N ALA A 492 23.26 17.93 24.88
CA ALA A 492 22.35 17.33 23.91
C ALA A 492 21.22 16.54 24.60
N ALA A 493 21.54 15.79 25.66
CA ALA A 493 20.56 15.06 26.46
C ALA A 493 19.60 16.00 27.21
N GLN A 494 20.12 17.07 27.83
CA GLN A 494 19.31 18.07 28.53
C GLN A 494 18.35 18.79 27.57
N ASP A 495 18.82 19.21 26.40
CA ASP A 495 17.99 19.86 25.39
C ASP A 495 16.85 18.96 24.92
N ALA A 496 17.13 17.67 24.72
CA ALA A 496 16.11 16.71 24.32
C ALA A 496 15.10 16.43 25.45
N VAL A 497 15.55 16.31 26.72
CA VAL A 497 14.66 16.23 27.90
C VAL A 497 13.72 17.42 27.97
N THR A 498 14.23 18.64 27.77
CA THR A 498 13.43 19.86 27.77
C THR A 498 12.39 19.85 26.65
N LYS A 499 12.78 19.51 25.42
CA LYS A 499 11.85 19.40 24.27
C LYS A 499 10.73 18.40 24.52
N VAL A 500 11.05 17.23 25.10
CA VAL A 500 10.06 16.20 25.44
C VAL A 500 9.11 16.69 26.54
N GLN A 501 9.63 17.33 27.59
CA GLN A 501 8.82 17.91 28.66
C GLN A 501 7.87 18.99 28.15
N ASP A 502 8.35 19.87 27.27
CA ASP A 502 7.54 20.93 26.65
C ASP A 502 6.41 20.33 25.80
N ALA A 503 6.70 19.30 25.01
CA ALA A 503 5.71 18.59 24.20
C ALA A 503 4.63 17.93 25.07
N LEU A 504 5.03 17.26 26.16
CA LEU A 504 4.08 16.65 27.11
C LEU A 504 3.19 17.68 27.79
N THR A 505 3.77 18.82 28.20
CA THR A 505 3.05 19.91 28.86
C THR A 505 2.02 20.51 27.91
N ARG A 506 2.45 20.86 26.69
CA ARG A 506 1.55 21.39 25.65
C ARG A 506 0.45 20.41 25.28
N SER A 507 0.76 19.13 25.13
CA SER A 507 -0.25 18.10 24.84
C SER A 507 -1.28 17.99 25.97
N ASN A 508 -0.84 18.03 27.24
CA ASN A 508 -1.76 18.03 28.38
C ASN A 508 -2.64 19.29 28.43
N ASP A 509 -2.08 20.46 28.11
CA ASP A 509 -2.84 21.72 28.11
C ASP A 509 -3.89 21.75 26.98
N ILE A 510 -3.50 21.29 25.78
CA ILE A 510 -4.42 21.09 24.65
C ILE A 510 -5.56 20.15 25.07
N TRP A 511 -5.23 19.02 25.69
CA TRP A 511 -6.23 18.04 26.11
C TRP A 511 -7.20 18.59 27.18
N ARG A 512 -6.68 19.25 28.22
CA ARG A 512 -7.51 19.87 29.28
C ARG A 512 -8.46 20.93 28.74
N THR A 513 -8.01 21.70 27.74
CA THR A 513 -8.85 22.70 27.10
C THR A 513 -9.96 22.05 26.28
N ALA A 514 -9.67 20.90 25.66
CA ALA A 514 -10.59 20.21 24.78
C ALA A 514 -11.62 19.32 25.52
N GLU A 515 -11.37 18.92 26.77
CA GLU A 515 -12.24 17.99 27.51
C GLU A 515 -13.70 18.51 27.66
N ALA A 516 -13.88 19.83 27.73
CA ALA A 516 -15.19 20.48 27.76
C ALA A 516 -15.68 20.98 26.38
N ALA A 517 -14.90 20.76 25.32
CA ALA A 517 -15.16 21.27 23.98
C ALA A 517 -16.06 20.31 23.18
N SER A 518 -16.49 20.74 21.99
CA SER A 518 -17.21 19.89 21.05
C SER A 518 -16.38 18.69 20.60
N GLU A 519 -17.04 17.65 20.06
CA GLU A 519 -16.33 16.45 19.58
C GLU A 519 -15.29 16.77 18.48
N ASP A 520 -15.58 17.72 17.59
CA ASP A 520 -14.65 18.12 16.53
C ASP A 520 -13.42 18.87 17.10
N GLU A 521 -13.62 19.71 18.10
CA GLU A 521 -12.52 20.37 18.83
C GLU A 521 -11.68 19.35 19.60
N GLN A 522 -12.31 18.35 20.22
CA GLN A 522 -11.60 17.23 20.86
C GLN A 522 -10.74 16.45 19.87
N ARG A 523 -11.28 16.15 18.68
CA ARG A 523 -10.52 15.44 17.63
C ARG A 523 -9.34 16.27 17.13
N ALA A 524 -9.53 17.57 16.90
CA ALA A 524 -8.44 18.46 16.50
C ALA A 524 -7.33 18.51 17.58
N ALA A 525 -7.72 18.64 18.84
CA ALA A 525 -6.82 18.61 19.99
C ALA A 525 -6.05 17.28 20.12
N LEU A 526 -6.71 16.14 19.88
CA LEU A 526 -6.10 14.82 19.89
C LEU A 526 -5.10 14.65 18.74
N ARG A 527 -5.41 15.15 17.53
CA ARG A 527 -4.47 15.15 16.39
C ARG A 527 -3.19 15.92 16.73
N ASP A 528 -3.33 17.14 17.23
CA ASP A 528 -2.19 17.98 17.60
C ASP A 528 -1.38 17.36 18.74
N SER A 529 -2.06 16.73 19.71
CA SER A 529 -1.43 15.99 20.81
C SER A 529 -0.61 14.80 20.28
N MET A 530 -1.19 13.95 19.41
CA MET A 530 -0.45 12.81 18.85
C MET A 530 0.79 13.25 18.06
N HIS A 531 0.71 14.35 17.30
CA HIS A 531 1.87 14.89 16.60
C HIS A 531 3.00 15.29 17.56
N LEU A 532 2.67 16.02 18.64
CA LEU A 532 3.65 16.39 19.68
C LEU A 532 4.24 15.16 20.38
N LEU A 533 3.42 14.17 20.72
CA LEU A 533 3.86 12.94 21.37
C LEU A 533 4.78 12.10 20.47
N ASN A 534 4.51 12.04 19.16
CA ASN A 534 5.38 11.38 18.19
C ASN A 534 6.74 12.08 18.06
N SER A 535 6.75 13.42 18.07
CA SER A 535 7.99 14.20 18.09
C SER A 535 8.82 13.88 19.34
N ALA A 536 8.16 13.83 20.51
CA ALA A 536 8.78 13.48 21.78
C ALA A 536 9.34 12.05 21.79
N LEU A 537 8.60 11.07 21.27
CA LEU A 537 9.05 9.68 21.15
C LEU A 537 10.33 9.56 20.31
N SER A 538 10.37 10.23 19.15
CA SER A 538 11.56 10.21 18.30
C SER A 538 12.77 10.84 18.98
N ALA A 539 12.59 11.97 19.66
CA ALA A 539 13.66 12.60 20.43
C ALA A 539 14.22 11.65 21.52
N LEU A 540 13.36 10.91 22.23
CA LEU A 540 13.78 9.91 23.22
C LEU A 540 14.54 8.74 22.57
N GLU A 541 14.14 8.29 21.39
CA GLU A 541 14.78 7.17 20.70
C GLU A 541 16.20 7.52 20.23
N VAL A 542 16.41 8.75 19.75
CA VAL A 542 17.75 9.28 19.43
C VAL A 542 18.64 9.24 20.67
N LEU A 543 18.14 9.68 21.83
CA LEU A 543 18.91 9.65 23.08
C LEU A 543 19.26 8.24 23.55
N ARG A 544 18.35 7.28 23.40
CA ARG A 544 18.61 5.87 23.75
C ARG A 544 19.74 5.28 22.92
N ARG A 545 19.83 5.64 21.63
CA ARG A 545 20.89 5.16 20.74
C ARG A 545 22.26 5.72 21.10
N LEU A 546 22.34 6.97 21.55
CA LEU A 546 23.60 7.58 22.01
C LEU A 546 24.23 6.86 23.22
N LYS A 547 23.45 6.05 23.97
CA LYS A 547 23.95 5.33 25.16
C LYS A 547 24.59 3.97 24.88
N ARG A 548 24.45 3.41 23.69
CA ARG A 548 25.07 2.11 23.41
C ARG A 548 26.57 2.36 23.18
N PRO A 549 27.47 1.85 24.05
CA PRO A 549 28.91 1.94 23.79
C PRO A 549 29.19 1.31 22.42
N GLN A 550 29.94 2.05 21.58
CA GLN A 550 30.38 1.57 20.26
C GLN A 550 31.41 0.45 20.38
#